data_AF-A0A358M5K8-F1
#
_entry.id   AF-A0A358M5K8-F1
#
_cell.length_a   1.000
_cell.length_b   1.000
_cell.length_c   1.000
_cell.angle_alpha   90.00
_cell.angle_beta   90.00
_cell.angle_gamma   90.00
#
_symmetry.space_group_name_H-M   'P 1'
#
loop_
_entity.id
_entity.type
_entity.pdbx_description
1 polymer ?
#
loop_
_entity_poly.entity_id
_entity_poly.type
_entity_poly.pdbx_seq_one_letter_code
_entity_poly.pdbx_strand_id
1 'polypeptide(L)'
;SEWAAVFDAEGRGLLFKGIQEFEFSALHYTAEDLDAAQFAKDLQPRKETIVRIDYKQSGIGSNSCGPELLPQYRFDDPQFCYSFTIKPIFTENTDLLRESRTLPGITEETS
;
A
#
# COMPACT_ATOMS: atom_id res chain seq x y z
N SER A 1 -5.14 5.91 -4.39
CA SER A 1 -5.86 4.93 -5.23
C SER A 1 -6.97 4.26 -4.44
N GLU A 2 -8.07 3.83 -5.07
CA GLU A 2 -9.18 3.13 -4.38
C GLU A 2 -8.98 1.61 -4.28
N TRP A 3 -8.18 1.02 -5.17
CA TRP A 3 -7.84 -0.40 -5.17
C TRP A 3 -6.47 -0.63 -5.80
N ALA A 4 -5.86 -1.78 -5.49
CA ALA A 4 -4.62 -2.26 -6.09
C ALA A 4 -4.64 -3.79 -6.17
N ALA A 5 -3.98 -4.38 -7.17
CA ALA A 5 -3.88 -5.83 -7.30
C ALA A 5 -2.42 -6.24 -7.56
N VAL A 6 -1.98 -7.33 -6.93
CA VAL A 6 -0.67 -7.94 -7.16
C VAL A 6 -0.87 -9.38 -7.59
N PHE A 7 -0.12 -9.81 -8.61
CA PHE A 7 -0.17 -11.15 -9.14
C PHE A 7 1.23 -11.77 -9.17
N ASP A 8 1.27 -13.09 -9.04
CA ASP A 8 2.43 -13.86 -9.45
C ASP A 8 2.41 -14.17 -10.95
N ALA A 9 3.47 -14.82 -11.44
CA ALA A 9 3.62 -15.20 -12.84
C ALA A 9 2.61 -16.27 -13.31
N GLU A 10 1.98 -16.98 -12.38
CA GLU A 10 0.94 -17.98 -12.65
C GLU A 10 -0.46 -17.34 -12.69
N GLY A 11 -0.56 -16.02 -12.48
CA GLY A 11 -1.81 -15.28 -12.55
C GLY A 11 -2.68 -15.43 -11.30
N ARG A 12 -2.12 -15.93 -10.18
CA ARG A 12 -2.76 -15.91 -8.86
C ARG A 12 -2.45 -14.57 -8.20
N GLY A 13 -3.44 -13.93 -7.61
CA GLY A 13 -3.25 -12.59 -7.07
C GLY A 13 -4.11 -12.26 -5.86
N LEU A 14 -3.82 -11.08 -5.31
CA LEU A 14 -4.54 -10.46 -4.22
C LEU A 14 -5.02 -9.08 -4.65
N LEU A 15 -6.31 -8.84 -4.49
CA LEU A 15 -6.97 -7.54 -4.67
C LEU A 15 -7.10 -6.87 -3.31
N PHE A 16 -6.52 -5.68 -3.20
CA PHE A 16 -6.63 -4.78 -2.06
C PHE A 16 -7.59 -3.65 -2.40
N LYS A 17 -8.56 -3.39 -1.52
CA LYS A 17 -9.55 -2.33 -1.73
C LYS A 17 -9.73 -1.51 -0.48
N GLY A 18 -9.49 -0.22 -0.59
CA GLY A 18 -9.73 0.71 0.49
C GLY A 18 -11.21 1.06 0.59
N ILE A 19 -11.67 1.37 1.81
CA ILE A 19 -12.93 2.11 2.00
C ILE A 19 -12.69 3.60 1.67
N GLN A 20 -11.48 4.09 1.95
CA GLN A 20 -10.96 5.38 1.49
C GLN A 20 -9.78 5.16 0.54
N GLU A 21 -9.33 6.22 -0.13
CA GLU A 21 -8.08 6.19 -0.89
C GLU A 21 -6.90 5.83 0.01
N PHE A 22 -5.94 5.11 -0.57
CA PHE A 22 -4.71 4.70 0.12
C PHE A 22 -3.49 4.81 -0.78
N GLU A 23 -2.33 4.80 -0.12
CA GLU A 23 -1.01 4.70 -0.72
C GLU A 23 -0.56 3.24 -0.81
N PHE A 24 0.00 2.88 -1.96
CA PHE A 24 0.33 1.49 -2.28
C PHE A 24 1.79 1.36 -2.70
N SER A 25 2.47 0.33 -2.21
CA SER A 25 3.74 -0.12 -2.79
C SER A 25 3.82 -1.65 -2.81
N ALA A 26 4.56 -2.17 -3.79
CA ALA A 26 4.87 -3.59 -3.92
C ALA A 26 6.33 -3.73 -4.37
N LEU A 27 7.22 -4.07 -3.45
CA LEU A 27 8.67 -4.11 -3.67
C LEU A 27 9.25 -5.46 -3.27
N HIS A 28 10.43 -5.80 -3.78
CA HIS A 28 11.21 -6.94 -3.28
C HIS A 28 12.13 -6.56 -2.09
N TYR A 29 11.77 -5.50 -1.36
CA TYR A 29 12.55 -4.92 -0.27
C TYR A 29 11.62 -4.47 0.85
N THR A 30 12.00 -4.68 2.11
CA THR A 30 11.35 -4.03 3.26
C THR A 30 11.86 -2.59 3.42
N ALA A 31 11.23 -1.81 4.30
CA ALA A 31 11.71 -0.46 4.60
C ALA A 31 13.11 -0.49 5.24
N GLU A 32 13.38 -1.50 6.07
CA GLU A 32 14.67 -1.71 6.74
C GLU A 32 15.76 -2.09 5.73
N ASP A 33 15.44 -2.86 4.69
CA ASP A 33 16.41 -3.17 3.63
C ASP A 33 16.84 -1.91 2.89
N LEU A 34 15.88 -1.02 2.60
CA LEU A 34 16.12 0.23 1.90
C LEU A 34 16.90 1.23 2.76
N ASP A 35 16.63 1.28 4.06
CA ASP A 35 17.34 2.16 5.01
C ASP A 35 18.78 1.70 5.28
N ALA A 36 18.99 0.37 5.34
CA ALA A 36 20.32 -0.19 5.60
C ALA A 36 21.28 -0.10 4.40
N ALA A 37 20.78 0.02 3.18
CA ALA A 37 21.60 0.05 1.98
C ALA A 37 22.20 1.44 1.72
N GLN A 38 23.53 1.53 1.70
CA GLN A 38 24.22 2.79 1.39
C GLN A 38 24.15 3.13 -0.11
N PHE A 39 24.17 2.13 -0.99
CA PHE A 39 24.03 2.29 -2.43
C PHE A 39 23.03 1.29 -3.00
N ALA A 40 22.34 1.66 -4.09
CA ALA A 40 21.35 0.81 -4.72
C ALA A 40 21.90 -0.57 -5.17
N LYS A 41 23.20 -0.66 -5.49
CA LYS A 41 23.87 -1.93 -5.86
C LYS A 41 24.00 -2.90 -4.68
N ASP A 42 23.90 -2.42 -3.45
CA ASP A 42 24.05 -3.24 -2.25
C ASP A 42 22.74 -3.96 -1.90
N LEU A 43 21.61 -3.48 -2.45
CA LEU A 43 20.29 -4.07 -2.26
C LEU A 43 20.25 -5.51 -2.81
N GLN A 44 19.77 -6.43 -1.96
CA GLN A 44 19.56 -7.83 -2.31
C GLN A 44 18.04 -8.09 -2.35
N PRO A 45 17.45 -8.32 -3.54
CA PRO A 45 16.01 -8.52 -3.64
C PRO A 45 15.59 -9.80 -2.90
N ARG A 46 14.51 -9.68 -2.13
CA ARG A 46 13.88 -10.81 -1.45
C ARG A 46 13.09 -11.67 -2.43
N LYS A 47 12.86 -12.92 -2.05
CA LYS A 47 12.00 -13.83 -2.83
C LYS A 47 10.54 -13.38 -2.78
N GLU A 48 10.14 -12.83 -1.64
CA GLU A 48 8.80 -12.31 -1.39
C GLU A 48 8.60 -10.94 -2.06
N THR A 49 7.35 -10.63 -2.37
CA THR A 49 6.92 -9.25 -2.63
C THR A 49 6.35 -8.66 -1.35
N ILE A 50 6.96 -7.57 -0.89
CA ILE A 50 6.53 -6.78 0.25
C ILE A 50 5.48 -5.79 -0.23
N VAL A 51 4.22 -6.02 0.13
CA VAL A 51 3.09 -5.15 -0.19
C VAL A 51 2.78 -4.25 1.01
N ARG A 52 2.72 -2.93 0.80
CA ARG A 52 2.25 -1.97 1.81
C ARG A 52 0.98 -1.28 1.36
N ILE A 53 0.06 -1.15 2.31
CA ILE A 53 -1.25 -0.53 2.17
C ILE A 53 -1.35 0.52 3.28
N ASP A 54 -1.02 1.77 2.96
CA ASP A 54 -0.87 2.84 3.93
C ASP A 54 -2.04 3.85 3.82
N TYR A 55 -2.66 4.19 4.94
CA TYR A 55 -3.71 5.23 5.01
C TYR A 55 -3.22 6.58 4.50
N LYS A 56 -2.04 6.98 5.01
CA LYS A 56 -1.32 8.21 4.67
C LYS A 56 0.17 7.99 4.90
N GLN A 57 0.98 8.78 4.22
CA GLN A 57 2.40 8.93 4.48
C GLN A 57 2.74 10.41 4.58
N SER A 58 3.66 10.78 5.47
CA SER A 58 4.22 12.13 5.48
C SER A 58 4.91 12.44 4.14
N GLY A 59 4.75 13.68 3.68
CA GLY A 59 5.52 14.18 2.55
C GLY A 59 7.02 14.18 2.84
N ILE A 60 7.84 14.12 1.79
CA ILE A 60 9.31 14.09 1.93
C ILE A 60 9.85 15.44 2.43
N GLY A 61 9.32 16.55 1.89
CA GLY A 61 9.78 17.90 2.20
C GLY A 61 11.20 18.19 1.68
N SER A 62 11.86 19.18 2.29
CA SER A 62 13.20 19.63 1.90
C SER A 62 14.12 19.88 3.10
N ASN A 63 13.84 19.26 4.24
CA ASN A 63 14.48 19.56 5.54
C ASN A 63 15.97 19.13 5.62
N SER A 64 16.56 18.66 4.52
CA SER A 64 18.00 18.45 4.39
C SER A 64 18.76 19.78 4.22
N CYS A 65 18.16 20.75 3.52
CA CYS A 65 18.71 22.09 3.30
C CYS A 65 17.59 23.08 2.92
N GLY A 66 16.55 23.13 3.73
CA GLY A 66 15.33 23.88 3.46
C GLY A 66 14.42 23.89 4.69
N PRO A 67 13.21 24.46 4.58
CA PRO A 67 12.30 24.55 5.71
C PRO A 67 11.79 23.16 6.14
N GLU A 68 11.33 23.10 7.37
CA GLU A 68 10.58 21.96 7.89
C GLU A 68 9.33 21.70 7.03
N LEU A 69 8.89 20.43 6.96
CA LEU A 69 7.71 20.04 6.19
C LEU A 69 6.49 20.87 6.61
N LEU A 70 5.70 21.41 5.67
CA LEU A 70 4.51 22.17 6.06
C LEU A 70 3.50 21.28 6.80
N PRO A 71 2.81 21.76 7.85
CA PRO A 71 1.89 20.95 8.66
C PRO A 71 0.84 20.19 7.84
N GLN A 72 0.33 20.77 6.75
CA GLN A 72 -0.65 20.14 5.86
C GLN A 72 -0.15 18.88 5.12
N TYR A 73 1.16 18.63 5.09
CA TYR A 73 1.78 17.45 4.48
C TYR A 73 2.36 16.48 5.51
N ARG A 74 2.21 16.77 6.81
CA ARG A 74 2.64 15.89 7.89
C ARG A 74 1.51 14.92 8.22
N PHE A 75 1.87 13.68 8.52
CA PHE A 75 0.96 12.75 9.17
C PHE A 75 1.07 12.92 10.69
N ASP A 76 0.29 13.87 11.23
CA ASP A 76 0.24 14.20 12.66
C ASP A 76 -1.11 13.83 13.31
N ASP A 77 -1.93 13.01 12.63
CA ASP A 77 -3.25 12.58 13.12
C ASP A 77 -3.06 11.75 14.41
N PRO A 78 -3.51 12.23 15.60
CA PRO A 78 -3.25 11.55 16.87
C PRO A 78 -4.03 10.24 17.00
N GLN A 79 -5.12 10.10 16.26
CA GLN A 79 -5.94 8.91 16.13
C GLN A 79 -6.47 8.84 14.71
N PHE A 80 -6.49 7.65 14.13
CA PHE A 80 -7.07 7.41 12.81
C PHE A 80 -7.71 6.01 12.77
N CYS A 81 -8.79 5.89 11.99
CA CYS A 81 -9.40 4.62 11.65
C CYS A 81 -9.12 4.36 10.18
N TYR A 82 -8.60 3.19 9.88
CA TYR A 82 -8.29 2.79 8.52
C TYR A 82 -8.73 1.35 8.29
N SER A 83 -9.32 1.09 7.15
CA SER A 83 -9.86 -0.23 6.81
C SER A 83 -9.77 -0.48 5.31
N PHE A 84 -9.39 -1.70 4.98
CA PHE A 84 -9.32 -2.18 3.62
C PHE A 84 -9.69 -3.67 3.61
N THR A 85 -10.01 -4.18 2.44
CA THR A 85 -10.30 -5.61 2.24
C THR A 85 -9.26 -6.23 1.35
N ILE A 86 -9.04 -7.53 1.56
CA ILE A 86 -8.16 -8.36 0.74
C ILE A 86 -9.02 -9.49 0.17
N LYS A 87 -8.95 -9.69 -1.15
CA LYS A 87 -9.65 -10.78 -1.84
C LYS A 87 -8.68 -11.55 -2.76
N PRO A 88 -8.62 -12.88 -2.67
CA PRO A 88 -7.93 -13.70 -3.67
C PRO A 88 -8.60 -13.54 -5.05
N ILE A 89 -7.79 -13.39 -6.09
CA ILE A 89 -8.22 -13.20 -7.47
C ILE A 89 -7.33 -13.99 -8.42
N PHE A 90 -7.86 -14.39 -9.57
CA PHE A 90 -7.12 -15.14 -10.59
C PHE A 90 -7.40 -14.56 -11.97
N THR A 91 -6.36 -14.34 -12.76
CA THR A 91 -6.48 -13.74 -14.10
C THR A 91 -7.41 -14.51 -15.04
N GLU A 92 -7.51 -15.83 -14.88
CA GLU A 92 -8.34 -16.72 -15.70
C GLU A 92 -9.84 -16.60 -15.45
N ASN A 93 -10.26 -16.18 -14.26
CA ASN A 93 -11.67 -16.27 -13.84
C ASN A 93 -12.20 -15.04 -13.10
N THR A 94 -11.35 -14.03 -12.89
CA THR A 94 -11.72 -12.80 -12.18
C THR A 94 -11.83 -11.62 -13.14
N ASP A 95 -13.04 -11.05 -13.24
CA ASP A 95 -13.24 -9.74 -13.86
C ASP A 95 -12.79 -8.64 -12.89
N LEU A 96 -11.55 -8.18 -13.04
CA LEU A 96 -10.95 -7.17 -12.15
C LEU A 96 -11.67 -5.84 -12.18
N LEU A 97 -12.23 -5.43 -13.33
CA LEU A 97 -12.94 -4.15 -13.44
C LEU A 97 -14.26 -4.21 -12.68
N ARG A 98 -14.95 -5.35 -12.70
CA ARG A 98 -16.15 -5.56 -11.89
C ARG A 98 -15.83 -5.66 -10.41
N GLU A 99 -14.82 -6.45 -10.07
CA GLU A 99 -14.44 -6.69 -8.68
C GLU A 99 -13.93 -5.41 -8.00
N SER A 100 -13.09 -4.63 -8.67
CA SER A 100 -12.60 -3.34 -8.15
C SER A 100 -13.73 -2.35 -7.84
N ARG A 101 -14.80 -2.33 -8.63
CA ARG A 101 -15.93 -1.40 -8.48
C ARG A 101 -16.99 -1.80 -7.46
N THR A 102 -16.96 -3.05 -6.98
CA THR A 102 -17.90 -3.50 -5.94
C THR A 102 -17.55 -2.79 -4.63
N LEU A 103 -18.48 -2.31 -3.82
CA LEU A 103 -18.08 -1.72 -2.53
C LEU A 103 -17.57 -2.83 -1.58
N PRO A 104 -16.57 -2.58 -0.73
CA PRO A 104 -16.23 -3.49 0.35
C PRO A 104 -17.50 -3.72 1.18
N GLY A 105 -17.92 -4.97 1.35
CA GLY A 105 -19.05 -5.28 2.20
C GLY A 105 -18.72 -4.83 3.62
N ILE A 106 -19.38 -3.78 4.10
CA ILE A 106 -19.28 -3.37 5.51
C ILE A 106 -19.98 -4.47 6.30
N THR A 107 -19.22 -5.38 6.91
CA THR A 107 -19.74 -6.17 8.02
C THR A 107 -19.84 -5.22 9.20
N GLU A 108 -21.06 -4.74 9.48
CA GLU A 108 -21.39 -4.16 10.78
C GLU A 108 -21.25 -5.26 11.84
N GLU A 109 -20.03 -5.48 12.33
CA GLU A 109 -19.84 -6.14 13.62
C GLU A 109 -19.90 -5.06 14.70
N THR A 110 -21.12 -4.90 15.21
CA THR A 110 -21.54 -4.17 16.40
C THR A 110 -20.55 -4.30 17.56
N SER A 111 -20.18 -3.16 18.17
CA SER A 111 -20.03 -2.99 19.63
C SER A 111 -20.15 -1.53 20.02
#